data_AF-A0A7Z7IF62-F1
#
_entry.id   AF-A0A7Z7IF62-F1
#
_cell.length_a   1.000
_cell.length_b   1.000
_cell.length_c   1.000
_cell.angle_alpha   90.00
_cell.angle_beta   90.00
_cell.angle_gamma   90.00
#
_symmetry.space_group_name_H-M   'P 1'
#
loop_
_entity.id
_entity.type
_entity.pdbx_description
1 polymer ?
#
loop_
_entity_poly.entity_id
_entity_poly.type
_entity_poly.pdbx_seq_one_letter_code
_entity_poly.pdbx_strand_id
1 'polypeptide(L)'
;MMSVICDTCDVQTNLRVGMSNRDVQPFRFCCPSCGSPIDFTIGTKPGQGKGLTGAREIPATGPFDDETNFVDLHLDFPVKFGKYVMGHTPFMMAINQIGSDRFAVHNERLNELNFVYKMQAEIRNLIRLYSGKDKQLFRIKVQKFLKTELKSSRPEDINAGLYLLVSFAFKPFVNIHGVKEVTEGYPKFLFYLAEKDKAKLDDFIDHLADTRFLRNVQLDGLELYPAILDAELALRPALMLDFDEKYQSSGLSPARISTEKFHQYKDLYKDIAEVINRQLVIVAGLNNLLHRGDYDAFPDLGSKRKAPKSLHEYADVSLGAKPDWLDNCWFFFDNDAVDNQLRNAIAHYKAEYDDTTQFITYYPKLEGMEQELAQTMYFLDFMRKLLCAFREMHYLHHLVKSIYYYRILIQEKGD
;
A
#
# COMPACT_ATOMS: atom_id res chain seq x y z
N MET A 1 -5.19 -31.76 -2.16
CA MET A 1 -6.63 -31.79 -1.87
C MET A 1 -6.78 -32.32 -0.46
N MET A 2 -7.63 -31.71 0.34
CA MET A 2 -7.94 -32.14 1.71
C MET A 2 -9.39 -31.81 2.01
N SER A 3 -10.00 -32.49 2.97
CA SER A 3 -11.37 -32.20 3.41
C SER A 3 -11.33 -31.98 4.91
N VAL A 4 -12.14 -31.05 5.40
CA VAL A 4 -12.19 -30.69 6.83
C VAL A 4 -13.63 -30.65 7.31
N ILE A 5 -13.82 -30.91 8.60
CA ILE A 5 -15.10 -30.74 9.29
C ILE A 5 -14.94 -29.61 10.31
N CYS A 6 -15.81 -28.60 10.24
CA CYS A 6 -15.80 -27.48 11.18
C CYS A 6 -16.07 -27.96 12.61
N ASP A 7 -15.26 -27.53 13.57
CA ASP A 7 -15.44 -27.94 14.98
C ASP A 7 -16.64 -27.26 15.66
N THR A 8 -17.22 -26.22 15.03
CA THR A 8 -18.38 -25.49 15.57
C THR A 8 -19.72 -26.07 15.11
N CYS A 9 -19.85 -26.43 13.83
CA CYS A 9 -21.12 -26.82 13.23
C CYS A 9 -21.10 -28.18 12.52
N ASP A 10 -19.97 -28.89 12.56
CA ASP A 10 -19.76 -30.20 11.93
C ASP A 10 -20.02 -30.27 10.42
N VAL A 11 -20.10 -29.12 9.74
CA VAL A 11 -20.22 -29.06 8.28
C VAL A 11 -18.89 -29.37 7.62
N GLN A 12 -18.93 -30.25 6.63
CA GLN A 12 -17.79 -30.62 5.80
C GLN A 12 -17.48 -29.52 4.76
N THR A 13 -16.19 -29.27 4.52
CA THR A 13 -15.69 -28.42 3.44
C THR A 13 -14.48 -29.08 2.76
N ASN A 14 -14.53 -29.19 1.44
CA ASN A 14 -13.46 -29.66 0.58
C ASN A 14 -12.52 -28.50 0.23
N LEU A 15 -11.21 -28.71 0.36
CA LEU A 15 -10.19 -27.69 0.16
C LEU A 15 -9.23 -28.09 -0.97
N ARG A 16 -8.97 -27.15 -1.87
CA ARG A 16 -7.84 -27.22 -2.80
C ARG A 16 -6.88 -26.07 -2.51
N VAL A 17 -5.70 -26.44 -2.03
CA VAL A 17 -4.65 -25.48 -1.66
C VAL A 17 -3.61 -25.45 -2.77
N GLY A 18 -3.40 -24.29 -3.37
CA GLY A 18 -2.29 -24.03 -4.27
C GLY A 18 -1.07 -23.54 -3.48
N MET A 19 0.10 -24.08 -3.81
CA MET A 19 1.34 -23.76 -3.10
C MET A 19 2.00 -22.52 -3.69
N SER A 20 2.27 -21.54 -2.83
CA SER A 20 3.19 -20.44 -3.09
C SER A 20 4.65 -20.89 -2.96
N ASN A 21 5.57 -20.09 -3.49
CA ASN A 21 7.02 -20.27 -3.35
C ASN A 21 7.58 -19.90 -1.95
N ARG A 22 6.71 -19.80 -0.93
CA ARG A 22 7.09 -19.49 0.46
C ARG A 22 7.33 -20.73 1.30
N ASP A 23 8.33 -20.63 2.19
CA ASP A 23 8.68 -21.69 3.15
C ASP A 23 7.56 -21.97 4.18
N VAL A 24 6.78 -20.94 4.54
CA VAL A 24 5.64 -21.01 5.46
C VAL A 24 4.45 -20.30 4.83
N GLN A 25 3.30 -20.98 4.82
CA GLN A 25 2.09 -20.58 4.12
C GLN A 25 0.89 -20.63 5.06
N PRO A 26 0.55 -19.51 5.72
CA PRO A 26 -0.65 -19.40 6.52
C PRO A 26 -1.85 -19.10 5.63
N PHE A 27 -2.92 -19.85 5.81
CA PHE A 27 -4.21 -19.70 5.14
C PHE A 27 -5.31 -19.56 6.19
N ARG A 28 -6.35 -18.81 5.83
CA ARG A 28 -7.55 -18.61 6.61
C ARG A 28 -8.76 -18.59 5.69
N PHE A 29 -9.86 -19.19 6.15
CA PHE A 29 -11.19 -19.02 5.58
C PHE A 29 -12.24 -19.24 6.68
N CYS A 30 -13.45 -18.72 6.50
CA CYS A 30 -14.56 -19.02 7.41
C CYS A 30 -15.41 -20.20 6.91
N CYS A 31 -15.91 -21.00 7.85
CA CYS A 31 -16.87 -22.06 7.55
C CYS A 31 -18.08 -21.48 6.81
N PRO A 32 -18.42 -21.96 5.60
CA PRO A 32 -19.52 -21.40 4.82
C PRO A 32 -20.89 -21.49 5.48
N SER A 33 -21.06 -22.37 6.48
CA SER A 33 -22.33 -22.57 7.18
C SER A 33 -22.50 -21.72 8.43
N CYS A 34 -21.45 -21.55 9.25
CA CYS A 34 -21.56 -20.89 10.56
C CYS A 34 -20.65 -19.68 10.73
N GLY A 35 -19.79 -19.37 9.75
CA GLY A 35 -18.85 -18.24 9.80
C GLY A 35 -17.66 -18.42 10.75
N SER A 36 -17.53 -19.55 11.45
CA SER A 36 -16.38 -19.80 12.34
C SER A 36 -15.07 -19.80 11.55
N PRO A 37 -14.01 -19.12 12.03
CA PRO A 37 -12.73 -19.09 11.34
C PRO A 37 -12.04 -20.45 11.38
N ILE A 38 -11.47 -20.84 10.25
CA ILE A 38 -10.64 -22.03 10.09
C ILE A 38 -9.27 -21.57 9.61
N ASP A 39 -8.29 -21.75 10.48
CA ASP A 39 -6.91 -21.32 10.28
C ASP A 39 -6.04 -22.54 9.97
N PHE A 40 -5.20 -22.42 8.95
CA PHE A 40 -4.41 -23.52 8.43
C PHE A 40 -3.02 -23.06 8.04
N THR A 41 -1.96 -23.77 8.42
CA THR A 41 -0.58 -23.41 8.04
C THR A 41 0.13 -24.62 7.44
N ILE A 42 0.77 -24.43 6.28
CA ILE A 42 1.71 -25.39 5.69
C ILE A 42 3.12 -24.81 5.81
N GLY A 43 4.04 -25.56 6.40
CA GLY A 43 5.46 -25.24 6.41
C GLY A 43 6.31 -26.36 5.83
N THR A 44 7.47 -26.01 5.30
CA THR A 44 8.43 -26.96 4.70
C THR A 44 9.50 -27.45 5.68
N LYS A 45 9.61 -26.87 6.88
CA LYS A 45 10.64 -27.20 7.87
C LYS A 45 10.10 -28.03 9.05
N PRO A 46 10.93 -28.92 9.65
CA PRO A 46 10.56 -29.64 10.87
C PRO A 46 10.18 -28.68 12.01
N GLY A 47 9.05 -28.91 12.69
CA GLY A 47 8.52 -28.01 13.72
C GLY A 47 7.67 -26.85 13.21
N GLN A 48 7.66 -26.60 11.89
CA GLN A 48 6.69 -25.74 11.19
C GLN A 48 5.58 -26.60 10.56
N GLY A 49 5.13 -27.61 11.31
CA GLY A 49 4.20 -28.63 10.83
C GLY A 49 2.85 -28.05 10.41
N LYS A 50 2.06 -28.91 9.77
CA LYS A 50 0.67 -28.64 9.39
C LYS A 50 -0.13 -28.26 10.64
N GLY A 51 -0.43 -26.97 10.81
CA GLY A 51 -1.31 -26.48 11.87
C GLY A 51 -2.72 -26.34 11.31
N LEU A 52 -3.72 -26.88 11.99
CA LEU A 52 -5.13 -26.67 11.66
C LEU A 52 -5.87 -26.31 12.96
N THR A 53 -6.63 -25.23 12.93
CA THR A 53 -7.42 -24.72 14.05
C THR A 53 -8.83 -24.41 13.58
N GLY A 54 -9.84 -24.74 14.39
CA GLY A 54 -11.26 -24.49 14.08
C GLY A 54 -11.92 -25.56 13.21
N ALA A 55 -11.17 -26.58 12.80
CA ALA A 55 -11.65 -27.75 12.09
C ALA A 55 -10.75 -28.96 12.33
N ARG A 56 -11.28 -30.14 12.03
CA ARG A 56 -10.52 -31.40 11.96
C ARG A 56 -10.42 -31.91 10.52
N GLU A 57 -9.26 -32.45 10.16
CA GLU A 57 -9.05 -33.04 8.84
C GLU A 57 -9.68 -34.43 8.73
N ILE A 58 -10.27 -34.71 7.58
CA ILE A 58 -10.80 -36.02 7.20
C ILE A 58 -10.18 -36.48 5.86
N PRO A 59 -10.14 -37.80 5.57
CA PRO A 59 -9.70 -38.30 4.29
C PRO A 59 -10.50 -37.71 3.13
N ALA A 60 -9.81 -37.07 2.19
CA ALA A 60 -10.40 -36.59 0.95
C ALA A 60 -10.30 -37.69 -0.12
N THR A 61 -11.43 -38.04 -0.74
CA THR A 61 -11.44 -38.84 -1.98
C THR A 61 -11.77 -37.91 -3.16
N GLY A 62 -10.99 -38.02 -4.24
CA GLY A 62 -11.14 -37.17 -5.41
C GLY A 62 -11.80 -37.92 -6.59
N PRO A 63 -12.38 -37.20 -7.56
CA PRO A 63 -12.63 -35.75 -7.57
C PRO A 63 -13.71 -35.33 -6.56
N PHE A 64 -13.67 -34.06 -6.11
CA PHE A 64 -14.71 -33.53 -5.22
C PHE A 64 -16.04 -33.43 -5.95
N ASP A 65 -17.13 -33.70 -5.22
CA ASP A 65 -18.50 -33.54 -5.69
C ASP A 65 -18.97 -32.07 -5.67
N ASP A 66 -20.17 -31.87 -6.22
CA ASP A 66 -20.84 -30.57 -6.36
C ASP A 66 -21.75 -30.20 -5.18
N GLU A 67 -21.93 -31.12 -4.21
CA GLU A 67 -22.87 -30.99 -3.08
C GLU A 67 -22.16 -30.50 -1.82
N THR A 68 -20.89 -30.87 -1.66
CA THR A 68 -20.05 -30.49 -0.54
C THR A 68 -19.49 -29.09 -0.76
N ASN A 69 -19.48 -28.27 0.30
CA ASN A 69 -18.82 -26.96 0.26
C ASN A 69 -17.39 -27.07 -0.24
N PHE A 70 -16.96 -26.15 -1.09
CA PHE A 70 -15.61 -26.15 -1.67
C PHE A 70 -14.95 -24.78 -1.54
N VAL A 71 -13.67 -24.80 -1.20
CA VAL A 71 -12.84 -23.59 -1.06
C VAL A 71 -11.49 -23.79 -1.76
N ASP A 72 -11.16 -22.86 -2.65
CA ASP A 72 -9.82 -22.69 -3.19
C ASP A 72 -9.00 -21.75 -2.29
N LEU A 73 -7.74 -22.12 -2.03
CA LEU A 73 -6.81 -21.33 -1.23
C LEU A 73 -5.50 -21.11 -1.99
N HIS A 74 -5.02 -19.87 -2.04
CA HIS A 74 -3.75 -19.49 -2.64
C HIS A 74 -3.26 -18.17 -2.05
N LEU A 75 -1.96 -18.06 -1.77
CA LEU A 75 -1.40 -16.81 -1.21
C LEU A 75 -1.09 -15.76 -2.27
N ASP A 76 -0.63 -16.20 -3.44
CA ASP A 76 -0.20 -15.29 -4.49
C ASP A 76 -1.32 -14.78 -5.41
N PHE A 77 -2.41 -15.54 -5.56
CA PHE A 77 -3.44 -15.26 -6.54
C PHE A 77 -4.81 -15.12 -5.90
N PRO A 78 -5.69 -14.28 -6.47
CA PRO A 78 -7.07 -14.23 -6.05
C PRO A 78 -7.75 -15.60 -6.17
N VAL A 79 -8.53 -15.98 -5.17
CA VAL A 79 -9.28 -17.24 -5.16
C VAL A 79 -10.78 -17.01 -5.32
N LYS A 80 -11.53 -17.97 -5.85
CA LYS A 80 -12.98 -17.84 -6.06
C LYS A 80 -13.77 -18.83 -5.19
N PHE A 81 -14.78 -18.31 -4.50
CA PHE A 81 -15.99 -19.01 -4.04
C PHE A 81 -16.68 -19.75 -5.20
N GLY A 82 -17.03 -21.03 -5.06
CA GLY A 82 -17.83 -21.75 -6.03
C GLY A 82 -17.74 -23.26 -5.89
N LYS A 83 -18.32 -23.95 -6.85
CA LYS A 83 -18.19 -25.40 -7.00
C LYS A 83 -16.78 -25.78 -7.45
N TYR A 84 -16.37 -26.99 -7.10
CA TYR A 84 -15.12 -27.54 -7.61
C TYR A 84 -15.18 -27.69 -9.13
N VAL A 85 -14.17 -27.17 -9.84
CA VAL A 85 -13.98 -27.42 -11.28
C VAL A 85 -12.57 -27.93 -11.50
N MET A 86 -12.47 -29.12 -12.10
CA MET A 86 -11.19 -29.74 -12.45
C MET A 86 -10.42 -28.84 -13.43
N GLY A 87 -9.12 -28.64 -13.18
CA GLY A 87 -8.26 -27.79 -14.02
C GLY A 87 -8.37 -26.28 -13.76
N HIS A 88 -9.42 -25.80 -13.08
CA HIS A 88 -9.58 -24.38 -12.73
C HIS A 88 -8.87 -24.02 -11.42
N THR A 89 -7.57 -24.31 -11.30
CA THR A 89 -6.81 -23.91 -10.10
C THR A 89 -6.57 -22.40 -10.10
N PRO A 90 -6.37 -21.74 -8.93
CA PRO A 90 -6.10 -20.30 -8.87
C PRO A 90 -4.95 -19.86 -9.79
N PHE A 91 -3.88 -20.65 -9.87
CA PHE A 91 -2.76 -20.42 -10.79
C PHE A 91 -3.17 -20.46 -12.26
N MET A 92 -3.90 -21.50 -12.69
CA MET A 92 -4.35 -21.61 -14.09
C MET A 92 -5.32 -20.49 -14.45
N MET A 93 -6.19 -20.11 -13.51
CA MET A 93 -7.11 -19.00 -13.68
C MET A 93 -6.38 -17.66 -13.79
N ALA A 94 -5.34 -17.43 -12.99
CA ALA A 94 -4.51 -16.23 -13.08
C ALA A 94 -3.86 -16.12 -14.47
N ILE A 95 -3.24 -17.19 -14.97
CA ILE A 95 -2.63 -17.19 -16.31
C ILE A 95 -3.68 -16.92 -17.40
N ASN A 96 -4.84 -17.55 -17.32
CA ASN A 96 -5.91 -17.32 -18.28
C ASN A 96 -6.46 -15.88 -18.24
N GLN A 97 -6.39 -15.23 -17.08
CA GLN A 97 -6.92 -13.89 -16.85
C GLN A 97 -6.00 -12.79 -17.36
N ILE A 98 -4.69 -12.90 -17.13
CA ILE A 98 -3.72 -11.84 -17.48
C ILE A 98 -2.79 -12.22 -18.66
N GLY A 99 -2.81 -13.47 -19.11
CA GLY A 99 -1.93 -14.00 -20.15
C GLY A 99 -0.52 -14.34 -19.65
N SER A 100 0.19 -15.18 -20.41
CA SER A 100 1.53 -15.70 -20.04
C SER A 100 2.57 -14.60 -19.84
N ASP A 101 2.57 -13.58 -20.69
CA ASP A 101 3.64 -12.57 -20.72
C ASP A 101 3.55 -11.66 -19.50
N ARG A 102 2.33 -11.20 -19.16
CA ARG A 102 2.09 -10.41 -17.94
C ARG A 102 2.28 -11.25 -16.70
N PHE A 103 1.89 -12.52 -16.76
CA PHE A 103 2.15 -13.46 -15.67
C PHE A 103 3.66 -13.60 -15.39
N ALA A 104 4.52 -13.64 -16.41
CA ALA A 104 5.97 -13.72 -16.20
C ALA A 104 6.50 -12.52 -15.39
N VAL A 105 6.05 -11.30 -15.72
CA VAL A 105 6.40 -10.08 -14.97
C VAL A 105 5.86 -10.13 -13.54
N HIS A 106 4.60 -10.55 -13.36
CA HIS A 106 4.01 -10.71 -12.04
C HIS A 106 4.75 -11.77 -11.20
N ASN A 107 5.17 -12.88 -11.80
CA ASN A 107 5.90 -13.95 -11.13
C ASN A 107 7.31 -13.49 -10.69
N GLU A 108 8.00 -12.68 -11.50
CA GLU A 108 9.26 -12.04 -11.08
C GLU A 108 9.07 -11.20 -9.82
N ARG A 109 8.02 -10.37 -9.80
CA ARG A 109 7.64 -9.57 -8.63
C ARG A 109 7.35 -10.42 -7.39
N LEU A 110 6.63 -11.54 -7.53
CA LEU A 110 6.37 -12.47 -6.42
C LEU A 110 7.67 -13.12 -5.91
N ASN A 111 8.63 -13.43 -6.80
CA ASN A 111 9.92 -13.97 -6.41
C ASN A 111 10.77 -12.95 -5.64
N GLU A 112 10.75 -11.68 -6.05
CA GLU A 112 11.38 -10.60 -5.28
C GLU A 112 10.77 -10.48 -3.87
N LEU A 113 9.44 -10.56 -3.75
CA LEU A 113 8.76 -10.56 -2.46
C LEU A 113 9.17 -11.73 -1.56
N ASN A 114 9.39 -12.92 -2.12
CA ASN A 114 9.89 -14.07 -1.35
C ASN A 114 11.30 -13.82 -0.80
N PHE A 115 12.12 -13.07 -1.52
CA PHE A 115 13.43 -12.64 -1.06
C PHE A 115 13.32 -11.57 0.04
N VAL A 116 12.51 -10.54 -0.18
CA VAL A 116 12.27 -9.45 0.80
C VAL A 116 11.71 -9.98 2.11
N TYR A 117 10.75 -10.92 2.05
CA TYR A 117 10.18 -11.58 3.22
C TYR A 117 11.24 -12.18 4.16
N LYS A 118 12.28 -12.82 3.59
CA LYS A 118 13.36 -13.44 4.38
C LYS A 118 14.21 -12.41 5.12
N MET A 119 14.20 -11.16 4.67
CA MET A 119 15.02 -10.06 5.21
C MET A 119 14.18 -8.99 5.92
N GLN A 120 12.87 -9.17 6.06
CA GLN A 120 11.94 -8.14 6.58
C GLN A 120 12.35 -7.56 7.95
N ALA A 121 12.87 -8.40 8.85
CA ALA A 121 13.28 -7.97 10.18
C ALA A 121 14.52 -7.07 10.12
N GLU A 122 15.45 -7.36 9.22
CA GLU A 122 16.64 -6.54 9.00
C GLU A 122 16.27 -5.21 8.31
N ILE A 123 15.39 -5.23 7.31
CA ILE A 123 14.87 -4.02 6.65
C ILE A 123 14.20 -3.10 7.67
N ARG A 124 13.31 -3.64 8.52
CA ARG A 124 12.65 -2.88 9.60
C ARG A 124 13.67 -2.23 10.54
N ASN A 125 14.70 -2.99 10.93
CA ASN A 125 15.75 -2.48 11.79
C ASN A 125 16.55 -1.37 11.13
N LEU A 126 16.87 -1.47 9.84
CA LEU A 126 17.58 -0.44 9.09
C LEU A 126 16.76 0.85 8.97
N ILE A 127 15.46 0.76 8.67
CA ILE A 127 14.56 1.92 8.65
C ILE A 127 14.56 2.61 10.03
N ARG A 128 14.42 1.83 11.11
CA ARG A 128 14.48 2.37 12.48
C ARG A 128 15.83 3.02 12.80
N LEU A 129 16.93 2.41 12.37
CA LEU A 129 18.28 2.98 12.55
C LEU A 129 18.42 4.33 11.84
N TYR A 130 17.88 4.45 10.62
CA TYR A 130 17.84 5.73 9.94
C TYR A 130 17.07 6.77 10.75
N SER A 131 15.90 6.44 11.30
CA SER A 131 15.12 7.37 12.13
C SER A 131 15.81 7.75 13.45
N GLY A 132 16.83 6.99 13.87
CA GLY A 132 17.61 7.22 15.08
C GLY A 132 18.65 8.35 14.94
N LYS A 133 19.36 8.60 16.06
CA LYS A 133 20.39 9.65 16.16
C LYS A 133 21.72 9.24 15.52
N ASP A 134 22.08 7.96 15.56
CA ASP A 134 23.37 7.47 15.04
C ASP A 134 23.27 7.11 13.55
N LYS A 135 23.51 8.12 12.71
CA LYS A 135 23.50 7.98 11.25
C LYS A 135 24.69 7.17 10.71
N GLN A 136 25.80 7.08 11.44
CA GLN A 136 26.95 6.28 11.02
C GLN A 136 26.68 4.79 11.20
N LEU A 137 25.99 4.42 12.28
CA LEU A 137 25.52 3.05 12.47
C LEU A 137 24.57 2.62 11.35
N PHE A 138 23.62 3.47 10.96
CA PHE A 138 22.78 3.21 9.79
C PHE A 138 23.62 2.99 8.53
N ARG A 139 24.55 3.90 8.21
CA ARG A 139 25.44 3.82 7.04
C ARG A 139 26.17 2.47 6.97
N ILE A 140 26.85 2.06 8.03
CA ILE A 140 27.62 0.82 8.06
C ILE A 140 26.70 -0.40 7.83
N LYS A 141 25.53 -0.40 8.48
CA LYS A 141 24.58 -1.52 8.39
C LYS A 141 23.93 -1.60 7.01
N VAL A 142 23.53 -0.48 6.41
CA VAL A 142 22.90 -0.46 5.10
C VAL A 142 23.87 -0.83 3.98
N GLN A 143 25.14 -0.40 4.06
CA GLN A 143 26.18 -0.81 3.11
C GLN A 143 26.39 -2.32 3.12
N LYS A 144 26.46 -2.92 4.32
CA LYS A 144 26.58 -4.38 4.48
C LYS A 144 25.36 -5.11 3.94
N PHE A 145 24.16 -4.62 4.23
CA PHE A 145 22.90 -5.21 3.79
C PHE A 145 22.76 -5.20 2.25
N LEU A 146 22.96 -4.04 1.64
CA LEU A 146 22.86 -3.85 0.18
C LEU A 146 24.11 -4.31 -0.58
N LYS A 147 25.16 -4.74 0.12
CA LYS A 147 26.47 -5.10 -0.46
C LYS A 147 27.01 -4.02 -1.40
N THR A 148 26.83 -2.76 -1.01
CA THR A 148 27.15 -1.58 -1.82
C THR A 148 27.80 -0.52 -0.93
N GLU A 149 28.82 0.18 -1.44
CA GLU A 149 29.45 1.26 -0.70
C GLU A 149 28.79 2.61 -0.95
N LEU A 150 28.53 3.37 0.11
CA LEU A 150 28.10 4.77 0.01
C LEU A 150 29.34 5.64 -0.17
N LYS A 151 29.25 6.60 -1.09
CA LYS A 151 30.37 7.46 -1.52
C LYS A 151 31.05 8.19 -0.36
N SER A 152 30.29 8.64 0.64
CA SER A 152 30.85 9.28 1.83
C SER A 152 29.94 9.11 3.06
N SER A 153 30.30 9.78 4.15
CA SER A 153 29.49 9.91 5.37
C SER A 153 28.68 11.22 5.40
N ARG A 154 28.63 11.97 4.30
CA ARG A 154 27.85 13.22 4.20
C ARG A 154 26.34 12.93 4.14
N PRO A 155 25.48 13.86 4.60
CA PRO A 155 24.04 13.65 4.67
C PRO A 155 23.40 13.17 3.34
N GLU A 156 23.82 13.72 2.21
CA GLU A 156 23.32 13.35 0.87
C GLU A 156 23.55 11.88 0.52
N ASP A 157 24.70 11.33 0.93
CA ASP A 157 25.06 9.93 0.65
C ASP A 157 24.38 8.98 1.65
N ILE A 158 24.22 9.41 2.91
CA ILE A 158 23.43 8.67 3.90
C ILE A 158 21.96 8.58 3.45
N ASN A 159 21.40 9.69 2.96
CA ASN A 159 20.05 9.73 2.42
C ASN A 159 19.94 8.86 1.15
N ALA A 160 20.97 8.85 0.30
CA ALA A 160 21.03 7.91 -0.84
C ALA A 160 20.91 6.46 -0.37
N GLY A 161 21.62 6.08 0.70
CA GLY A 161 21.53 4.76 1.31
C GLY A 161 20.12 4.39 1.78
N LEU A 162 19.38 5.34 2.37
CA LEU A 162 17.97 5.14 2.71
C LEU A 162 17.12 4.86 1.48
N TYR A 163 17.20 5.70 0.45
CA TYR A 163 16.36 5.53 -0.72
C TYR A 163 16.75 4.31 -1.56
N LEU A 164 18.01 3.87 -1.52
CA LEU A 164 18.42 2.58 -2.07
C LEU A 164 17.78 1.41 -1.30
N LEU A 165 17.79 1.46 0.04
CA LEU A 165 17.12 0.45 0.88
C LEU A 165 15.61 0.38 0.59
N VAL A 166 14.94 1.54 0.57
CA VAL A 166 13.50 1.61 0.30
C VAL A 166 13.21 1.12 -1.12
N SER A 167 13.98 1.55 -2.12
CA SER A 167 13.80 1.08 -3.50
C SER A 167 14.00 -0.43 -3.61
N PHE A 168 15.01 -0.98 -2.94
CA PHE A 168 15.27 -2.41 -2.90
C PHE A 168 14.11 -3.21 -2.29
N ALA A 169 13.64 -2.79 -1.11
CA ALA A 169 12.62 -3.53 -0.38
C ALA A 169 11.22 -3.39 -0.98
N PHE A 170 10.91 -2.24 -1.59
CA PHE A 170 9.55 -1.90 -2.00
C PHE A 170 9.32 -1.86 -3.51
N LYS A 171 10.37 -2.11 -4.33
CA LYS A 171 10.25 -2.31 -5.79
C LYS A 171 9.08 -3.23 -6.17
N PRO A 172 8.81 -4.36 -5.48
CA PRO A 172 7.72 -5.24 -5.89
C PRO A 172 6.32 -4.64 -5.74
N PHE A 173 6.16 -3.63 -4.87
CA PHE A 173 4.87 -3.02 -4.59
C PHE A 173 4.56 -1.84 -5.50
N VAL A 174 5.54 -1.29 -6.21
CA VAL A 174 5.41 -0.03 -6.96
C VAL A 174 5.46 -0.24 -8.48
N ASN A 175 4.97 0.75 -9.24
CA ASN A 175 5.18 0.76 -10.68
C ASN A 175 6.55 1.37 -10.99
N ILE A 176 7.46 0.58 -11.55
CA ILE A 176 8.84 1.02 -11.83
C ILE A 176 8.90 2.17 -12.82
N HIS A 177 7.96 2.24 -13.77
CA HIS A 177 7.87 3.36 -14.71
C HIS A 177 7.45 4.64 -14.00
N GLY A 178 6.44 4.55 -13.13
CA GLY A 178 6.03 5.67 -12.27
C GLY A 178 7.18 6.15 -11.37
N VAL A 179 7.93 5.23 -10.74
CA VAL A 179 9.11 5.60 -9.93
C VAL A 179 10.16 6.33 -10.77
N LYS A 180 10.43 5.87 -11.99
CA LYS A 180 11.40 6.52 -12.87
C LYS A 180 10.95 7.94 -13.25
N GLU A 181 9.70 8.09 -13.64
CA GLU A 181 9.12 9.39 -14.01
C GLU A 181 9.20 10.38 -12.85
N VAL A 182 8.88 9.97 -11.62
CA VAL A 182 8.93 10.87 -10.46
C VAL A 182 10.36 11.18 -10.01
N THR A 183 11.26 10.19 -10.03
CA THR A 183 12.66 10.38 -9.60
C THR A 183 13.45 11.28 -10.56
N GLU A 184 13.07 11.31 -11.84
CA GLU A 184 13.64 12.25 -12.81
C GLU A 184 12.86 13.57 -12.90
N GLY A 185 11.53 13.52 -12.75
CA GLY A 185 10.64 14.66 -12.92
C GLY A 185 10.69 15.67 -11.79
N TYR A 186 10.70 15.23 -10.53
CA TYR A 186 10.67 16.17 -9.40
C TYR A 186 11.92 17.03 -9.29
N PRO A 187 13.16 16.51 -9.43
CA PRO A 187 14.33 17.37 -9.46
C PRO A 187 14.27 18.40 -10.59
N LYS A 188 13.85 18.00 -11.79
CA LYS A 188 13.68 18.92 -12.94
C LYS A 188 12.65 20.01 -12.64
N PHE A 189 11.55 19.65 -12.00
CA PHE A 189 10.52 20.60 -11.60
C PHE A 189 11.03 21.61 -10.55
N LEU A 190 11.79 21.15 -9.55
CA LEU A 190 12.43 22.04 -8.58
C LEU A 190 13.43 22.99 -9.26
N PHE A 191 14.24 22.50 -10.22
CA PHE A 191 15.12 23.36 -11.00
C PHE A 191 14.36 24.39 -11.83
N TYR A 192 13.25 24.00 -12.47
CA TYR A 192 12.39 24.92 -13.19
C TYR A 192 11.84 26.04 -12.28
N LEU A 193 11.41 25.72 -11.05
CA LEU A 193 10.99 26.72 -10.08
C LEU A 193 12.15 27.62 -9.63
N ALA A 194 13.35 27.07 -9.43
CA ALA A 194 14.54 27.84 -9.08
C ALA A 194 14.96 28.81 -10.20
N GLU A 195 14.86 28.41 -11.46
CA GLU A 195 15.11 29.27 -12.62
C GLU A 195 14.11 30.44 -12.70
N LYS A 196 12.85 30.20 -12.29
CA LYS A 196 11.81 31.22 -12.27
C LYS A 196 12.01 32.22 -11.13
N ASP A 197 12.17 31.74 -9.90
CA ASP A 197 12.47 32.56 -8.73
C ASP A 197 13.13 31.72 -7.63
N LYS A 198 14.46 31.65 -7.67
CA LYS A 198 15.27 30.94 -6.68
C LYS A 198 15.02 31.42 -5.26
N ALA A 199 14.84 32.73 -5.05
CA ALA A 199 14.69 33.27 -3.71
C ALA A 199 13.37 32.79 -3.06
N LYS A 200 12.28 32.75 -3.83
CA LYS A 200 10.99 32.25 -3.36
C LYS A 200 10.97 30.74 -3.13
N LEU A 201 11.61 29.96 -3.99
CA LEU A 201 11.77 28.52 -3.74
C LEU A 201 12.64 28.27 -2.50
N ASP A 202 13.73 29.02 -2.35
CA ASP A 202 14.64 28.85 -1.22
C ASP A 202 13.96 29.16 0.12
N ASP A 203 13.20 30.26 0.17
CA ASP A 203 12.39 30.68 1.32
C ASP A 203 11.35 29.61 1.70
N PHE A 204 10.66 29.03 0.73
CA PHE A 204 9.73 27.92 0.97
C PHE A 204 10.43 26.70 1.58
N ILE A 205 11.56 26.27 1.03
CA ILE A 205 12.29 25.10 1.54
C ILE A 205 12.86 25.36 2.93
N ASP A 206 13.34 26.58 3.19
CA ASP A 206 13.76 27.01 4.53
C ASP A 206 12.58 26.96 5.51
N HIS A 207 11.40 27.46 5.12
CA HIS A 207 10.18 27.38 5.94
C HIS A 207 9.82 25.93 6.30
N LEU A 208 9.89 24.99 5.35
CA LEU A 208 9.64 23.57 5.60
C LEU A 208 10.66 22.95 6.58
N ALA A 209 11.92 23.39 6.53
CA ALA A 209 12.99 22.91 7.40
C ALA A 209 12.88 23.51 8.81
N ASP A 210 12.67 24.81 8.92
CA ASP A 210 12.61 25.56 10.19
C ASP A 210 11.42 25.12 11.05
N THR A 211 10.29 24.80 10.41
CA THR A 211 9.11 24.22 11.08
C THR A 211 9.25 22.72 11.38
N ARG A 212 10.37 22.09 10.97
CA ARG A 212 10.62 20.64 10.97
C ARG A 212 9.60 19.83 10.16
N PHE A 213 8.78 20.48 9.35
CA PHE A 213 7.73 19.82 8.57
C PHE A 213 8.33 18.79 7.62
N LEU A 214 9.39 19.15 6.89
CA LEU A 214 10.06 18.24 5.94
C LEU A 214 10.55 16.96 6.63
N ARG A 215 11.17 17.10 7.80
CA ARG A 215 11.67 15.98 8.60
C ARG A 215 10.55 15.10 9.12
N ASN A 216 9.49 15.70 9.65
CA ASN A 216 8.37 14.94 10.19
C ASN A 216 7.72 14.11 9.08
N VAL A 217 7.41 14.74 7.94
CA VAL A 217 6.79 14.04 6.79
C VAL A 217 7.67 12.90 6.27
N GLN A 218 9.01 13.03 6.26
CA GLN A 218 9.90 11.92 5.92
C GLN A 218 9.74 10.75 6.90
N LEU A 219 9.78 11.03 8.20
CA LEU A 219 9.69 10.00 9.24
C LEU A 219 8.33 9.33 9.26
N ASP A 220 7.26 10.10 9.10
CA ASP A 220 5.90 9.59 9.00
C ASP A 220 5.76 8.59 7.84
N GLY A 221 6.33 8.92 6.67
CA GLY A 221 6.39 7.98 5.55
C GLY A 221 7.22 6.73 5.86
N LEU A 222 8.37 6.91 6.52
CA LEU A 222 9.25 5.81 6.93
C LEU A 222 8.61 4.81 7.90
N GLU A 223 7.74 5.28 8.79
CA GLU A 223 7.02 4.44 9.75
C GLU A 223 6.02 3.48 9.10
N LEU A 224 5.49 3.82 7.91
CA LEU A 224 4.51 3.01 7.20
C LEU A 224 5.12 1.85 6.40
N TYR A 225 6.37 1.97 5.96
CA TYR A 225 7.04 0.93 5.16
C TYR A 225 7.07 -0.44 5.87
N PRO A 226 7.45 -0.55 7.16
CA PRO A 226 7.37 -1.83 7.86
C PRO A 226 5.94 -2.41 7.93
N ALA A 227 4.90 -1.59 8.05
CA ALA A 227 3.52 -2.06 8.09
C ALA A 227 3.06 -2.62 6.74
N ILE A 228 3.58 -2.09 5.62
CA ILE A 228 3.36 -2.65 4.28
C ILE A 228 4.01 -4.03 4.14
N LEU A 229 5.19 -4.25 4.74
CA LEU A 229 5.80 -5.59 4.77
C LEU A 229 4.95 -6.57 5.58
N ASP A 230 4.26 -6.12 6.63
CA ASP A 230 3.33 -6.97 7.40
C ASP A 230 2.04 -7.28 6.62
N ALA A 231 1.62 -6.38 5.73
CA ALA A 231 0.49 -6.56 4.83
C ALA A 231 0.81 -7.33 3.54
N GLU A 232 2.08 -7.67 3.32
CA GLU A 232 2.60 -8.21 2.07
C GLU A 232 1.84 -9.44 1.56
N LEU A 233 1.49 -10.40 2.44
CA LEU A 233 0.74 -11.60 2.05
C LEU A 233 -0.64 -11.27 1.47
N ALA A 234 -1.38 -10.36 2.12
CA ALA A 234 -2.69 -9.94 1.64
C ALA A 234 -2.60 -9.05 0.39
N LEU A 235 -1.45 -8.41 0.16
CA LEU A 235 -1.20 -7.58 -1.02
C LEU A 235 -0.82 -8.39 -2.27
N ARG A 236 -0.31 -9.62 -2.14
CA ARG A 236 0.10 -10.44 -3.29
C ARG A 236 -1.00 -10.63 -4.33
N PRO A 237 -2.23 -11.05 -3.97
CA PRO A 237 -3.32 -11.14 -4.94
C PRO A 237 -3.67 -9.79 -5.59
N ALA A 238 -3.59 -8.69 -4.83
CA ALA A 238 -3.86 -7.34 -5.34
C ALA A 238 -2.81 -6.86 -6.35
N LEU A 239 -1.56 -7.35 -6.27
CA LEU A 239 -0.52 -7.04 -7.26
C LEU A 239 -0.81 -7.64 -8.64
N MET A 240 -1.60 -8.72 -8.71
CA MET A 240 -2.01 -9.32 -9.99
C MET A 240 -2.95 -8.38 -10.76
N LEU A 241 -3.75 -7.59 -10.05
CA LEU A 241 -4.73 -6.67 -10.65
C LEU A 241 -4.08 -5.53 -11.46
N ASP A 242 -2.77 -5.30 -11.30
CA ASP A 242 -2.01 -4.41 -12.21
C ASP A 242 -2.02 -4.88 -13.67
N PHE A 243 -2.30 -6.16 -13.91
CA PHE A 243 -2.21 -6.80 -15.21
C PHE A 243 -3.56 -7.21 -15.78
N ASP A 244 -4.64 -7.02 -15.02
CA ASP A 244 -6.00 -7.37 -15.40
C ASP A 244 -6.74 -6.16 -16.00
N GLU A 245 -6.85 -6.13 -17.32
CA GLU A 245 -7.59 -5.09 -18.05
C GLU A 245 -9.07 -5.02 -17.68
N LYS A 246 -9.72 -6.16 -17.43
CA LYS A 246 -11.13 -6.19 -17.06
C LYS A 246 -11.31 -5.53 -15.71
N TYR A 247 -10.44 -5.84 -14.76
CA TYR A 247 -10.42 -5.17 -13.48
C TYR A 247 -10.17 -3.67 -13.61
N GLN A 248 -9.16 -3.27 -14.40
CA GLN A 248 -8.85 -1.85 -14.63
C GLN A 248 -10.04 -1.08 -15.21
N SER A 249 -10.87 -1.73 -16.04
CA SER A 249 -12.07 -1.10 -16.61
C SER A 249 -13.30 -1.08 -15.68
N SER A 250 -13.42 -2.05 -14.77
CA SER A 250 -14.65 -2.27 -13.98
C SER A 250 -14.52 -1.98 -12.48
N GLY A 251 -13.29 -1.98 -11.95
CA GLY A 251 -12.99 -1.68 -10.55
C GLY A 251 -13.46 -2.71 -9.52
N LEU A 252 -13.98 -3.88 -9.95
CA LEU A 252 -14.58 -4.87 -9.06
C LEU A 252 -14.07 -6.28 -9.35
N SER A 253 -13.62 -6.97 -8.30
CA SER A 253 -13.25 -8.39 -8.38
C SER A 253 -13.92 -9.18 -7.27
N PRO A 254 -14.82 -10.13 -7.58
CA PRO A 254 -15.47 -10.99 -6.57
C PRO A 254 -14.53 -12.05 -5.97
N ALA A 255 -13.23 -11.98 -6.30
CA ALA A 255 -12.24 -12.90 -5.80
C ALA A 255 -11.79 -12.50 -4.39
N ARG A 256 -11.27 -13.48 -3.66
CA ARG A 256 -10.98 -13.43 -2.23
C ARG A 256 -9.49 -13.58 -1.97
N ILE A 257 -9.10 -13.22 -0.76
CA ILE A 257 -7.74 -13.32 -0.24
C ILE A 257 -7.74 -14.35 0.90
N SER A 258 -6.83 -15.33 0.83
CA SER A 258 -6.75 -16.42 1.81
C SER A 258 -6.06 -16.05 3.14
N THR A 259 -5.85 -14.77 3.42
CA THR A 259 -5.23 -14.24 4.65
C THR A 259 -5.95 -12.95 5.04
N GLU A 260 -7.02 -13.05 5.81
CA GLU A 260 -7.86 -11.89 6.14
C GLU A 260 -7.59 -11.34 7.55
N LYS A 261 -7.34 -10.02 7.60
CA LYS A 261 -7.21 -9.20 8.82
C LYS A 261 -7.74 -7.79 8.53
N PHE A 262 -8.99 -7.70 8.09
CA PHE A 262 -9.56 -6.44 7.58
C PHE A 262 -9.29 -5.24 8.48
N HIS A 263 -9.54 -5.34 9.80
CA HIS A 263 -9.35 -4.23 10.72
C HIS A 263 -7.90 -3.70 10.77
N GLN A 264 -6.89 -4.57 10.66
CA GLN A 264 -5.49 -4.14 10.64
C GLN A 264 -5.18 -3.33 9.37
N TYR A 265 -5.66 -3.80 8.22
CA TYR A 265 -5.41 -3.13 6.94
C TYR A 265 -6.24 -1.86 6.77
N LYS A 266 -7.42 -1.85 7.38
CA LYS A 266 -8.27 -0.67 7.55
C LYS A 266 -7.51 0.48 8.22
N ASP A 267 -6.85 0.18 9.35
CA ASP A 267 -6.06 1.19 10.08
C ASP A 267 -4.82 1.61 9.29
N LEU A 268 -4.12 0.66 8.64
CA LEU A 268 -2.99 0.98 7.76
C LEU A 268 -3.39 1.91 6.60
N TYR A 269 -4.54 1.67 5.95
CA TYR A 269 -5.04 2.56 4.90
C TYR A 269 -5.31 3.98 5.41
N LYS A 270 -5.88 4.11 6.62
CA LYS A 270 -6.11 5.40 7.27
C LYS A 270 -4.78 6.12 7.54
N ASP A 271 -3.78 5.43 8.07
CA ASP A 271 -2.48 6.01 8.39
C ASP A 271 -1.75 6.47 7.12
N ILE A 272 -1.81 5.68 6.04
CA ILE A 272 -1.29 6.08 4.71
C ILE A 272 -1.99 7.35 4.21
N ALA A 273 -3.33 7.39 4.26
CA ALA A 273 -4.09 8.56 3.82
C ALA A 273 -3.73 9.82 4.62
N GLU A 274 -3.46 9.70 5.92
CA GLU A 274 -2.99 10.80 6.76
C GLU A 274 -1.59 11.30 6.38
N VAL A 275 -0.68 10.39 6.05
CA VAL A 275 0.66 10.77 5.54
C VAL A 275 0.56 11.47 4.19
N ILE A 276 -0.25 10.95 3.26
CA ILE A 276 -0.53 11.62 1.98
C ILE A 276 -1.09 13.02 2.21
N ASN A 277 -2.05 13.17 3.14
CA ASN A 277 -2.63 14.47 3.49
C ASN A 277 -1.56 15.49 3.89
N ARG A 278 -0.59 15.07 4.71
CA ARG A 278 0.54 15.92 5.10
C ARG A 278 1.49 16.19 3.93
N GLN A 279 1.81 15.18 3.12
CA GLN A 279 2.66 15.34 1.94
C GLN A 279 2.06 16.32 0.90
N LEU A 280 0.73 16.37 0.74
CA LEU A 280 0.06 17.31 -0.15
C LEU A 280 0.24 18.79 0.23
N VAL A 281 0.66 19.09 1.46
CA VAL A 281 1.06 20.44 1.84
C VAL A 281 2.30 20.89 1.05
N ILE A 282 3.26 19.99 0.84
CA ILE A 282 4.44 20.28 0.01
C ILE A 282 4.03 20.53 -1.44
N VAL A 283 3.13 19.68 -1.97
CA VAL A 283 2.61 19.82 -3.33
C VAL A 283 1.92 21.17 -3.52
N ALA A 284 1.09 21.59 -2.55
CA ALA A 284 0.40 22.88 -2.59
C ALA A 284 1.37 24.06 -2.56
N GLY A 285 2.37 24.06 -1.68
CA GLY A 285 3.37 25.13 -1.63
C GLY A 285 4.11 25.28 -2.97
N LEU A 286 4.52 24.17 -3.58
CA LEU A 286 5.15 24.19 -4.90
C LEU A 286 4.18 24.61 -6.03
N ASN A 287 2.91 24.22 -5.95
CA ASN A 287 1.89 24.64 -6.92
C ASN A 287 1.60 26.15 -6.83
N ASN A 288 1.57 26.69 -5.61
CA ASN A 288 1.37 28.10 -5.36
C ASN A 288 2.57 28.92 -5.86
N LEU A 289 3.80 28.45 -5.65
CA LEU A 289 5.00 29.05 -6.26
C LEU A 289 4.93 29.03 -7.80
N LEU A 290 4.52 27.90 -8.38
CA LEU A 290 4.39 27.74 -9.83
C LEU A 290 3.44 28.79 -10.43
N HIS A 291 2.25 28.97 -9.85
CA HIS A 291 1.21 29.80 -10.46
C HIS A 291 1.19 31.25 -9.96
N ARG A 292 1.63 31.51 -8.73
CA ARG A 292 1.43 32.80 -8.02
C ARG A 292 2.71 33.40 -7.44
N GLY A 293 3.83 32.67 -7.43
CA GLY A 293 5.11 33.16 -6.95
C GLY A 293 5.24 33.30 -5.43
N ASP A 294 4.26 32.78 -4.68
CA ASP A 294 4.27 32.77 -3.21
C ASP A 294 3.63 31.47 -2.72
N TYR A 295 4.30 30.75 -1.82
CA TYR A 295 3.84 29.44 -1.35
C TYR A 295 2.57 29.52 -0.48
N ASP A 296 2.25 30.70 0.07
CA ASP A 296 1.03 30.96 0.85
C ASP A 296 -0.15 31.45 -0.01
N ALA A 297 0.06 31.71 -1.30
CA ALA A 297 -0.99 32.24 -2.18
C ALA A 297 -1.86 31.13 -2.77
N PHE A 298 -3.11 31.00 -2.31
CA PHE A 298 -4.09 30.04 -2.82
C PHE A 298 -5.08 30.64 -3.83
N PRO A 299 -5.66 29.82 -4.73
CA PRO A 299 -6.75 30.27 -5.61
C PRO A 299 -7.97 30.72 -4.81
N ASP A 300 -8.64 31.77 -5.28
CA ASP A 300 -9.98 32.11 -4.79
C ASP A 300 -11.01 31.24 -5.51
N LEU A 301 -11.70 30.37 -4.75
CA LEU A 301 -12.76 29.50 -5.25
C LEU A 301 -14.16 30.12 -5.09
N GLY A 302 -14.22 31.42 -4.78
CA GLY A 302 -15.43 32.20 -4.65
C GLY A 302 -16.07 32.16 -3.26
N SER A 303 -17.19 32.87 -3.11
CA SER A 303 -17.82 33.19 -1.82
C SER A 303 -18.27 32.00 -0.97
N LYS A 304 -18.39 30.80 -1.54
CA LYS A 304 -18.83 29.59 -0.83
C LYS A 304 -17.69 28.82 -0.16
N ARG A 305 -16.43 29.07 -0.55
CA ARG A 305 -15.25 28.39 -0.01
C ARG A 305 -14.16 29.41 0.20
N LYS A 306 -13.93 29.76 1.47
CA LYS A 306 -12.89 30.71 1.85
C LYS A 306 -11.51 30.09 1.59
N ALA A 307 -10.68 30.76 0.80
CA ALA A 307 -9.32 30.34 0.56
C ALA A 307 -8.51 30.26 1.87
N PRO A 308 -7.70 29.20 2.05
CA PRO A 308 -6.67 29.19 3.08
C PRO A 308 -5.80 30.43 2.91
N LYS A 309 -5.53 31.13 4.01
CA LYS A 309 -4.70 32.34 4.00
C LYS A 309 -3.21 32.05 3.96
N SER A 310 -2.84 30.81 4.26
CA SER A 310 -1.46 30.35 4.31
C SER A 310 -1.41 28.84 4.15
N LEU A 311 -0.21 28.34 3.89
CA LEU A 311 0.10 26.93 3.84
C LEU A 311 -0.16 26.25 5.18
N HIS A 312 0.00 26.99 6.28
CA HIS A 312 -0.34 26.53 7.63
C HIS A 312 -1.85 26.25 7.77
N GLU A 313 -2.71 27.21 7.37
CA GLU A 313 -4.16 26.95 7.34
C GLU A 313 -4.52 25.82 6.36
N TYR A 314 -3.83 25.72 5.23
CA TYR A 314 -4.04 24.63 4.29
C TYR A 314 -3.66 23.26 4.88
N ALA A 315 -2.68 23.19 5.77
CA ALA A 315 -2.27 21.93 6.41
C ALA A 315 -3.45 21.26 7.14
N ASP A 316 -4.33 22.04 7.74
CA ASP A 316 -5.52 21.59 8.47
C ASP A 316 -6.72 21.22 7.57
N VAL A 317 -6.65 21.52 6.27
CA VAL A 317 -7.69 21.12 5.32
C VAL A 317 -7.73 19.59 5.21
N SER A 318 -8.94 19.03 5.26
CA SER A 318 -9.13 17.58 5.11
C SER A 318 -8.68 17.09 3.74
N LEU A 319 -8.18 15.85 3.66
CA LEU A 319 -7.70 15.22 2.43
C LEU A 319 -8.69 15.34 1.26
N GLY A 320 -9.99 15.18 1.52
CA GLY A 320 -11.00 15.26 0.48
C GLY A 320 -11.30 16.66 -0.06
N ALA A 321 -10.88 17.71 0.65
CA ALA A 321 -11.02 19.10 0.23
C ALA A 321 -9.70 19.72 -0.28
N LYS A 322 -8.55 19.05 -0.07
CA LYS A 322 -7.25 19.54 -0.52
C LYS A 322 -7.17 19.72 -2.05
N PRO A 323 -7.64 18.76 -2.89
CA PRO A 323 -7.58 18.90 -4.35
C PRO A 323 -8.26 20.14 -4.90
N ASP A 324 -9.31 20.65 -4.23
CA ASP A 324 -10.02 21.87 -4.65
C ASP A 324 -9.09 23.08 -4.77
N TRP A 325 -8.00 23.11 -3.98
CA TRP A 325 -7.05 24.22 -3.92
C TRP A 325 -5.79 23.99 -4.77
N LEU A 326 -5.70 22.86 -5.48
CA LEU A 326 -4.57 22.48 -6.34
C LEU A 326 -4.92 22.75 -7.81
N ASP A 327 -5.16 24.01 -8.16
CA ASP A 327 -5.53 24.38 -9.52
C ASP A 327 -4.39 24.11 -10.51
N ASN A 328 -4.73 23.45 -11.63
CA ASN A 328 -3.76 23.01 -12.65
C ASN A 328 -2.51 22.37 -12.03
N CYS A 329 -2.75 21.44 -11.10
CA CYS A 329 -1.70 20.83 -10.30
C CYS A 329 -0.62 20.19 -11.18
N TRP A 330 0.64 20.52 -10.90
CA TRP A 330 1.80 19.89 -11.54
C TRP A 330 1.98 18.42 -11.15
N PHE A 331 1.48 18.04 -9.97
CA PHE A 331 1.48 16.67 -9.48
C PHE A 331 0.22 15.96 -9.95
N PHE A 332 0.39 14.90 -10.73
CA PHE A 332 -0.71 14.02 -11.10
C PHE A 332 -1.08 13.15 -9.90
N PHE A 333 -2.24 13.41 -9.32
CA PHE A 333 -2.79 12.60 -8.24
C PHE A 333 -3.71 11.56 -8.85
N ASP A 334 -3.43 10.28 -8.62
CA ASP A 334 -4.37 9.22 -8.97
C ASP A 334 -5.60 9.34 -8.05
N ASN A 335 -6.69 9.86 -8.60
CA ASN A 335 -7.95 10.06 -7.86
C ASN A 335 -8.54 8.75 -7.35
N ASP A 336 -8.18 7.59 -7.94
CA ASP A 336 -8.60 6.28 -7.47
C ASP A 336 -7.73 5.75 -6.32
N ALA A 337 -6.54 6.33 -6.11
CA ALA A 337 -5.60 5.90 -5.07
C ALA A 337 -6.00 6.36 -3.67
N VAL A 338 -6.74 7.47 -3.55
CA VAL A 338 -7.30 7.93 -2.27
C VAL A 338 -8.76 8.26 -2.45
N ASP A 339 -9.58 7.22 -2.26
CA ASP A 339 -11.02 7.35 -2.23
C ASP A 339 -11.44 8.05 -0.92
N ASN A 340 -11.77 9.33 -1.03
CA ASN A 340 -12.16 10.17 0.10
C ASN A 340 -13.44 9.67 0.79
N GLN A 341 -14.36 9.06 0.05
CA GLN A 341 -15.58 8.50 0.60
C GLN A 341 -15.27 7.26 1.42
N LEU A 342 -14.45 6.36 0.85
CA LEU A 342 -13.98 5.17 1.54
C LEU A 342 -13.17 5.52 2.79
N ARG A 343 -12.22 6.47 2.70
CA ARG A 343 -11.42 6.94 3.84
C ARG A 343 -12.32 7.44 4.96
N ASN A 344 -13.31 8.28 4.65
CA ASN A 344 -14.21 8.84 5.66
C ASN A 344 -15.10 7.76 6.29
N ALA A 345 -15.64 6.84 5.50
CA ALA A 345 -16.48 5.76 6.01
C ALA A 345 -15.71 4.80 6.93
N ILE A 346 -14.48 4.46 6.52
CA ILE A 346 -13.59 3.55 7.24
C ILE A 346 -13.05 4.18 8.53
N ALA A 347 -12.65 5.47 8.50
CA ALA A 347 -12.02 6.14 9.64
C ALA A 347 -12.98 6.38 10.82
N HIS A 348 -14.30 6.39 10.58
CA HIS A 348 -15.33 6.68 11.59
C HIS A 348 -16.16 5.45 12.02
N TYR A 349 -15.61 4.23 11.87
CA TYR A 349 -16.20 2.95 12.30
C TYR A 349 -17.52 2.55 11.59
N LYS A 350 -17.87 3.18 10.47
CA LYS A 350 -19.09 2.85 9.70
C LYS A 350 -18.86 1.77 8.65
N ALA A 351 -17.93 0.85 8.88
CA ALA A 351 -17.60 -0.21 7.95
C ALA A 351 -17.78 -1.58 8.62
N GLU A 352 -18.64 -2.39 8.03
CA GLU A 352 -18.89 -3.78 8.42
C GLU A 352 -18.14 -4.70 7.46
N TYR A 353 -17.62 -5.81 7.98
CA TYR A 353 -16.89 -6.80 7.21
C TYR A 353 -17.48 -8.18 7.48
N ASP A 354 -17.85 -8.88 6.41
CA ASP A 354 -18.27 -10.28 6.48
C ASP A 354 -17.08 -11.17 6.12
N ASP A 355 -16.47 -11.82 7.12
CA ASP A 355 -15.35 -12.75 6.93
C ASP A 355 -15.70 -13.94 6.01
N THR A 356 -16.99 -14.32 5.91
CA THR A 356 -17.41 -15.43 5.06
C THR A 356 -17.44 -15.06 3.60
N THR A 357 -17.95 -13.87 3.26
CA THR A 357 -18.06 -13.42 1.86
C THR A 357 -16.92 -12.52 1.40
N GLN A 358 -16.17 -11.98 2.36
CA GLN A 358 -15.20 -10.90 2.21
C GLN A 358 -15.78 -9.62 1.61
N PHE A 359 -17.07 -9.36 1.86
CA PHE A 359 -17.69 -8.08 1.55
C PHE A 359 -17.42 -7.07 2.65
N ILE A 360 -17.09 -5.86 2.24
CA ILE A 360 -17.05 -4.67 3.09
C ILE A 360 -18.27 -3.83 2.74
N THR A 361 -19.11 -3.56 3.72
CA THR A 361 -20.24 -2.64 3.60
C THR A 361 -19.89 -1.36 4.35
N TYR A 362 -20.00 -0.20 3.70
CA TYR A 362 -19.67 1.08 4.32
C TYR A 362 -20.63 2.19 3.95
N TYR A 363 -20.75 3.18 4.84
CA TYR A 363 -21.72 4.27 4.72
C TYR A 363 -20.99 5.62 4.57
N PRO A 364 -20.81 6.11 3.32
CA PRO A 364 -19.99 7.29 3.04
C PRO A 364 -20.65 8.62 3.43
N LYS A 365 -21.97 8.64 3.67
CA LYS A 365 -22.73 9.82 4.07
C LYS A 365 -23.23 9.71 5.51
N LEU A 366 -23.37 10.86 6.17
CA LEU A 366 -24.04 10.99 7.46
C LEU A 366 -25.53 11.25 7.18
N GLU A 367 -26.37 10.21 7.29
CA GLU A 367 -27.81 10.27 7.00
C GLU A 367 -28.68 10.34 8.27
N GLY A 368 -28.15 10.89 9.36
CA GLY A 368 -28.90 11.01 10.62
C GLY A 368 -29.22 9.63 11.23
N MET A 369 -30.49 9.35 11.49
CA MET A 369 -30.95 8.06 12.05
C MET A 369 -31.13 6.97 10.98
N GLU A 370 -31.08 7.33 9.69
CA GLU A 370 -31.25 6.41 8.56
C GLU A 370 -29.87 6.08 7.96
N GLN A 371 -29.66 4.84 7.53
CA GLN A 371 -28.43 4.35 6.89
C GLN A 371 -28.78 3.72 5.53
N GLU A 372 -29.42 4.48 4.64
CA GLU A 372 -30.04 3.90 3.44
C GLU A 372 -29.09 3.74 2.26
N LEU A 373 -28.06 4.60 2.12
CA LEU A 373 -27.09 4.52 1.01
C LEU A 373 -25.81 3.77 1.39
N ALA A 374 -25.92 2.47 1.64
CA ALA A 374 -24.78 1.58 1.79
C ALA A 374 -24.00 1.43 0.46
N GLN A 375 -22.68 1.48 0.51
CA GLN A 375 -21.79 1.05 -0.56
C GLN A 375 -21.12 -0.26 -0.17
N THR A 376 -20.80 -1.08 -1.17
CA THR A 376 -20.13 -2.37 -0.96
C THR A 376 -18.91 -2.50 -1.84
N MET A 377 -17.90 -3.21 -1.34
CA MET A 377 -16.73 -3.60 -2.11
C MET A 377 -16.16 -4.93 -1.60
N TYR A 378 -15.43 -5.66 -2.45
CA TYR A 378 -14.73 -6.85 -1.99
C TYR A 378 -13.44 -6.49 -1.27
N PHE A 379 -13.01 -7.34 -0.34
CA PHE A 379 -11.76 -7.15 0.39
C PHE A 379 -10.54 -7.06 -0.54
N LEU A 380 -10.53 -7.79 -1.66
CA LEU A 380 -9.48 -7.67 -2.67
C LEU A 380 -9.42 -6.26 -3.29
N ASP A 381 -10.59 -5.66 -3.55
CA ASP A 381 -10.69 -4.28 -4.06
C ASP A 381 -10.18 -3.28 -3.03
N PHE A 382 -10.46 -3.53 -1.74
CA PHE A 382 -9.92 -2.72 -0.65
C PHE A 382 -8.39 -2.83 -0.57
N MET A 383 -7.84 -4.04 -0.63
CA MET A 383 -6.38 -4.24 -0.64
C MET A 383 -5.72 -3.61 -1.87
N ARG A 384 -6.42 -3.57 -3.00
CA ARG A 384 -5.98 -2.82 -4.19
C ARG A 384 -5.93 -1.32 -3.92
N LYS A 385 -6.97 -0.73 -3.31
CA LYS A 385 -6.94 0.69 -2.92
C LYS A 385 -5.83 1.00 -1.92
N LEU A 386 -5.57 0.11 -0.95
CA LEU A 386 -4.43 0.23 -0.03
C LEU A 386 -3.11 0.25 -0.78
N LEU A 387 -2.92 -0.65 -1.74
CA LEU A 387 -1.72 -0.69 -2.58
C LEU A 387 -1.54 0.60 -3.39
N CYS A 388 -2.60 1.14 -4.00
CA CYS A 388 -2.55 2.40 -4.74
C CYS A 388 -2.21 3.58 -3.82
N ALA A 389 -2.85 3.68 -2.64
CA ALA A 389 -2.52 4.71 -1.65
C ALA A 389 -1.05 4.63 -1.22
N PHE A 390 -0.54 3.43 -0.96
CA PHE A 390 0.88 3.23 -0.64
C PHE A 390 1.80 3.73 -1.76
N ARG A 391 1.45 3.49 -3.03
CA ARG A 391 2.22 3.97 -4.18
C ARG A 391 2.26 5.49 -4.24
N GLU A 392 1.12 6.15 -4.05
CA GLU A 392 1.07 7.61 -4.02
C GLU A 392 1.91 8.19 -2.88
N MET A 393 1.79 7.62 -1.67
CA MET A 393 2.64 8.00 -0.54
C MET A 393 4.13 7.80 -0.86
N HIS A 394 4.48 6.68 -1.52
CA HIS A 394 5.84 6.38 -1.94
C HIS A 394 6.36 7.38 -2.99
N TYR A 395 5.55 7.74 -3.98
CA TYR A 395 5.92 8.75 -4.97
C TYR A 395 6.12 10.11 -4.31
N LEU A 396 5.21 10.56 -3.44
CA LEU A 396 5.38 11.78 -2.67
C LEU A 396 6.60 11.72 -1.73
N HIS A 397 6.99 10.54 -1.27
CA HIS A 397 8.23 10.37 -0.50
C HIS A 397 9.49 10.60 -1.35
N HIS A 398 9.45 10.38 -2.67
CA HIS A 398 10.51 10.82 -3.60
C HIS A 398 10.49 12.33 -3.87
N LEU A 399 9.36 13.02 -3.67
CA LEU A 399 9.35 14.49 -3.68
C LEU A 399 10.09 15.03 -2.46
N VAL A 400 9.81 14.47 -1.28
CA VAL A 400 10.55 14.76 -0.03
C VAL A 400 12.05 14.53 -0.23
N LYS A 401 12.44 13.41 -0.83
CA LYS A 401 13.82 13.14 -1.25
C LYS A 401 14.39 14.31 -2.06
N SER A 402 13.70 14.71 -3.12
CA SER A 402 14.18 15.71 -4.06
C SER A 402 14.41 17.07 -3.38
N ILE A 403 13.53 17.45 -2.44
CA ILE A 403 13.67 18.67 -1.64
C ILE A 403 14.89 18.59 -0.72
N TYR A 404 15.14 17.45 -0.07
CA TYR A 404 16.37 17.25 0.71
C TYR A 404 17.63 17.42 -0.14
N TYR A 405 17.66 16.81 -1.33
CA TYR A 405 18.81 16.94 -2.23
C TYR A 405 18.99 18.38 -2.72
N TYR A 406 17.90 19.10 -3.04
CA TYR A 406 17.97 20.51 -3.39
C TYR A 406 18.55 21.33 -2.23
N ARG A 407 18.06 21.13 -1.00
CA ARG A 407 18.58 21.81 0.19
C ARG A 407 20.07 21.56 0.41
N ILE A 408 20.50 20.30 0.35
CA ILE A 408 21.89 19.92 0.64
C ILE A 408 22.84 20.36 -0.47
N LEU A 409 22.45 20.21 -1.74
CA LEU A 409 23.37 20.40 -2.87
C LEU A 409 23.27 21.78 -3.53
N ILE A 410 22.10 22.44 -3.46
CA ILE A 410 21.85 23.72 -4.15
C ILE A 410 21.81 24.88 -3.15
N GLN A 411 21.15 24.70 -2.00
CA GLN A 411 21.20 25.71 -0.93
C GLN A 411 22.47 25.59 -0.07
N GLU A 412 23.20 24.47 -0.18
CA GLU A 412 24.37 24.14 0.64
C GLU A 412 24.06 24.16 2.15
N LYS A 413 22.81 23.82 2.52
CA LYS A 413 22.32 23.76 3.91
C LYS A 413 22.16 22.32 4.37
N GLY A 414 22.47 22.06 5.64
CA GLY A 414 22.21 20.78 6.28
C GLY A 414 20.76 20.62 6.76
N ASP A 415 20.49 19.43 7.31
CA ASP A 415 19.27 19.08 8.04
C ASP A 415 19.31 19.50 9.51
#